data_AF-A0A935KW33-F1
#
_entry.id   AF-A0A935KW33-F1
#
_cell.length_a   1.000
_cell.length_b   1.000
_cell.length_c   1.000
_cell.angle_alpha   90.00
_cell.angle_beta   90.00
_cell.angle_gamma   90.00
#
_symmetry.space_group_name_H-M   'P 1'
#
loop_
_entity.id
_entity.type
_entity.pdbx_description
1 polymer ?
#
loop_
_entity_poly.entity_id
_entity_poly.type
_entity_poly.pdbx_seq_one_letter_code
_entity_poly.pdbx_strand_id
1 'polypeptide(L)'
;MRPPLFVLMVSLLAASVPVLAMGSSPAPGKFKQTAPVINDVTIAYQFRTRIKTDPTCTRFASEADSAFLSSTLEDAQKALALKALGAQAAAAGCLLPE
;
A
#
# COMPACT_ATOMS: atom_id res chain seq x y z
N MET A 1 -13.05 -38.68 -24.31
CA MET A 1 -12.83 -37.22 -24.13
C MET A 1 -11.39 -37.02 -23.68
N ARG A 2 -10.63 -36.17 -24.40
CA ARG A 2 -9.24 -35.71 -24.20
C ARG A 2 -9.08 -34.94 -22.84
N PRO A 3 -7.86 -34.62 -22.36
CA PRO A 3 -6.64 -35.42 -22.14
C PRO A 3 -5.99 -35.07 -20.73
N PRO A 4 -4.77 -35.55 -20.39
CA PRO A 4 -4.19 -35.58 -19.04
C PRO A 4 -3.14 -34.49 -18.76
N LEU A 5 -2.64 -34.46 -17.51
CA LEU A 5 -1.29 -34.03 -17.07
C LEU A 5 -0.52 -33.10 -18.04
N PHE A 6 -0.54 -31.80 -17.79
CA PHE A 6 0.42 -30.83 -18.33
C PHE A 6 1.18 -30.22 -17.13
N VAL A 7 2.31 -30.79 -16.74
CA VAL A 7 3.66 -30.43 -17.24
C VAL A 7 3.99 -28.97 -16.91
N LEU A 8 4.66 -28.84 -15.76
CA LEU A 8 5.77 -27.92 -15.48
C LEU A 8 6.41 -27.34 -16.76
N MET A 9 6.18 -26.06 -17.02
CA MET A 9 6.90 -25.28 -18.04
C MET A 9 7.07 -23.84 -17.53
N VAL A 10 7.86 -23.68 -16.46
CA VAL A 10 8.51 -22.40 -16.17
C VAL A 10 9.80 -22.37 -16.98
N SER A 11 9.65 -22.02 -18.26
CA SER A 11 10.76 -21.83 -19.18
C SER A 11 11.48 -20.53 -18.88
N LEU A 12 12.80 -20.68 -18.82
CA LEU A 12 13.86 -19.68 -18.81
C LEU A 12 13.52 -18.43 -19.64
N LEU A 13 13.67 -17.26 -19.02
CA LEU A 13 14.19 -16.10 -19.73
C LEU A 13 15.46 -15.63 -19.02
N ALA A 14 16.59 -16.02 -19.62
CA ALA A 14 17.90 -15.49 -19.33
C ALA A 14 17.94 -14.02 -19.77
N ALA A 15 17.99 -13.10 -18.81
CA ALA A 15 18.41 -11.73 -19.05
C ALA A 15 19.83 -11.60 -18.47
N SER A 16 20.81 -11.78 -19.36
CA SER A 16 22.22 -11.53 -19.15
C SER A 16 22.44 -10.06 -18.79
N VAL A 17 22.73 -9.77 -17.52
CA VAL A 17 23.19 -8.43 -17.11
C VAL A 17 24.72 -8.44 -17.11
N PRO A 18 25.38 -7.61 -17.94
CA PRO A 18 26.84 -7.59 -17.98
C PRO A 18 27.38 -7.05 -16.66
N VAL A 19 28.24 -7.83 -16.01
CA VAL A 19 29.20 -7.36 -15.01
C VAL A 19 30.16 -6.42 -15.75
N LEU A 20 29.97 -5.11 -15.59
CA LEU A 20 31.05 -4.14 -15.74
C LEU A 20 31.42 -3.62 -14.36
N ALA A 21 32.66 -3.94 -14.00
CA ALA A 21 33.35 -3.47 -12.83
C ALA A 21 33.74 -1.99 -12.94
N MET A 22 34.00 -1.43 -11.77
CA MET A 22 34.87 -0.28 -11.49
C MET A 22 34.29 1.12 -11.76
N GLY A 23 34.08 1.86 -10.66
CA GLY A 23 33.99 3.32 -10.72
C GLY A 23 33.34 3.94 -9.49
N SER A 24 34.16 4.24 -8.48
CA SER A 24 33.92 5.27 -7.46
C SER A 24 32.78 5.03 -6.46
N SER A 25 33.14 4.46 -5.31
CA SER A 25 32.36 4.54 -4.08
C SER A 25 32.04 6.01 -3.74
N PRO A 26 30.77 6.44 -3.70
CA PRO A 26 30.44 7.61 -2.92
C PRO A 26 30.49 7.20 -1.45
N ALA A 27 31.10 8.06 -0.63
CA ALA A 27 31.23 7.92 0.81
C ALA A 27 29.93 7.47 1.49
N PRO A 28 29.98 6.89 2.71
CA PRO A 28 28.79 6.63 3.52
C PRO A 28 28.14 7.96 3.93
N GLY A 29 27.48 8.60 2.98
CA GLY A 29 26.57 9.69 3.21
C GLY A 29 25.47 9.11 4.08
N LYS A 30 25.38 9.61 5.31
CA LYS A 30 24.21 9.44 6.15
C LYS A 30 23.00 9.79 5.29
N PHE A 31 22.31 8.79 4.76
CA PHE A 31 20.95 8.95 4.28
C PHE A 31 20.20 9.36 5.54
N LYS A 32 20.08 10.67 5.78
CA LYS A 32 19.05 11.19 6.66
C LYS A 32 17.78 10.70 6.01
N GLN A 33 17.26 9.61 6.54
CA GLN A 33 15.92 9.13 6.30
C GLN A 33 15.04 10.26 6.83
N THR A 34 14.77 11.24 5.96
CA THR A 34 13.84 12.32 6.25
C THR A 34 12.58 11.60 6.69
N ALA A 35 12.21 11.77 7.97
CA ALA A 35 11.00 11.18 8.49
C ALA A 35 9.87 11.50 7.50
N PRO A 36 9.05 10.51 7.10
CA PRO A 36 7.98 10.75 6.14
C PRO A 36 7.21 11.96 6.63
N VAL A 37 6.99 12.93 5.74
CA VAL A 37 6.22 14.13 6.10
C VAL A 37 4.84 13.64 6.51
N ILE A 38 4.58 13.60 7.82
CA ILE A 38 3.31 13.16 8.36
C ILE A 38 2.33 14.31 8.11
N ASN A 39 1.56 14.21 7.03
CA ASN A 39 0.46 15.12 6.74
C ASN A 39 -0.86 14.56 7.32
N ASP A 40 -1.86 15.43 7.47
CA ASP A 40 -3.19 15.06 7.99
C ASP A 40 -3.81 13.88 7.23
N VAL A 41 -3.56 13.77 5.92
CA VAL A 41 -4.04 12.67 5.07
C VAL A 41 -3.44 11.34 5.52
N THR A 42 -2.12 11.30 5.75
CA THR A 42 -1.41 10.09 6.18
C THR A 42 -1.85 9.66 7.58
N ILE A 43 -2.05 10.61 8.50
CA ILE A 43 -2.61 10.32 9.83
C ILE A 43 -4.02 9.75 9.70
N ALA A 44 -4.88 10.43 8.94
CA ALA A 44 -6.26 10.03 8.72
C ALA A 44 -6.38 8.67 8.03
N TYR A 45 -5.38 8.22 7.29
CA TYR A 45 -5.36 6.93 6.60
C TYR A 45 -4.90 5.77 7.50
N GLN A 46 -4.27 6.02 8.65
CA GLN A 46 -3.69 4.96 9.50
C GLN A 46 -4.70 3.91 9.96
N PHE A 47 -5.98 4.26 10.13
CA PHE A 47 -7.01 3.29 10.54
C PHE A 47 -7.12 2.10 9.58
N ARG A 48 -6.72 2.26 8.31
CA ARG A 48 -6.71 1.19 7.30
C ARG A 48 -5.88 -0.02 7.73
N THR A 49 -4.83 0.19 8.52
CA THR A 49 -4.01 -0.89 9.10
C THR A 49 -4.72 -1.69 10.19
N ARG A 50 -5.77 -1.12 10.79
CA ARG A 50 -6.56 -1.73 11.85
C ARG A 50 -7.90 -2.27 11.37
N ILE A 51 -8.20 -2.21 10.07
CA ILE A 51 -9.43 -2.79 9.53
C ILE A 51 -9.34 -4.32 9.64
N LYS A 52 -10.38 -4.94 10.20
CA LYS A 52 -10.51 -6.40 10.27
C LYS A 52 -10.51 -7.00 8.87
N THR A 53 -9.85 -8.15 8.71
CA THR A 53 -9.84 -8.94 7.46
C THR A 53 -11.16 -9.70 7.25
N ASP A 54 -12.28 -9.05 7.54
CA ASP A 54 -13.62 -9.57 7.33
C ASP A 54 -14.16 -9.00 6.01
N PRO A 55 -14.80 -9.82 5.14
CA PRO A 55 -15.34 -9.36 3.87
C PRO A 55 -16.30 -8.16 3.98
N THR A 56 -17.01 -8.03 5.10
CA THR A 56 -17.91 -6.89 5.36
C THR A 56 -17.15 -5.58 5.65
N CYS A 57 -15.94 -5.69 6.18
CA CYS A 57 -15.10 -4.57 6.57
C CYS A 57 -14.10 -4.14 5.49
N THR A 58 -13.81 -5.03 4.53
CA THR A 58 -12.90 -4.76 3.40
C THR A 58 -13.34 -3.55 2.57
N ARG A 59 -14.66 -3.27 2.51
CA ARG A 59 -15.20 -2.08 1.83
C ARG A 59 -14.54 -0.78 2.31
N PHE A 60 -14.40 -0.62 3.63
CA PHE A 60 -13.80 0.58 4.21
C PHE A 60 -12.32 0.73 3.83
N ALA A 61 -11.60 -0.38 3.64
CA ALA A 61 -10.22 -0.36 3.17
C ALA A 61 -10.15 0.12 1.72
N SER A 62 -10.98 -0.44 0.84
CA SER A 62 -11.02 -0.04 -0.58
C SER A 62 -11.46 1.41 -0.77
N GLU A 63 -12.44 1.89 0.00
CA GLU A 63 -12.90 3.28 -0.03
C GLU A 63 -11.82 4.23 0.51
N ALA A 64 -11.10 3.84 1.57
CA ALA A 64 -9.98 4.61 2.08
C ALA A 64 -8.83 4.70 1.07
N ASP A 65 -8.48 3.58 0.43
CA ASP A 65 -7.44 3.51 -0.61
C ASP A 65 -7.79 4.44 -1.78
N SER A 66 -9.07 4.45 -2.19
CA SER A 66 -9.59 5.32 -3.25
C SER A 66 -9.55 6.80 -2.88
N ALA A 67 -9.93 7.16 -1.64
CA ALA A 67 -9.89 8.53 -1.15
C ALA A 67 -8.46 9.05 -1.02
N PHE A 68 -7.54 8.21 -0.53
CA PHE A 68 -6.13 8.55 -0.38
C PHE A 68 -5.45 8.81 -1.74
N LEU A 69 -5.68 7.93 -2.71
CA LEU A 69 -5.09 7.99 -4.05
C LEU A 69 -5.80 8.94 -5.02
N SER A 70 -6.92 9.55 -4.62
CA SER A 70 -7.69 10.43 -5.50
C SER A 70 -6.85 11.62 -5.96
N SER A 71 -6.69 11.80 -7.27
CA SER A 71 -6.04 12.99 -7.84
C SER A 71 -6.99 14.20 -7.96
N THR A 72 -8.27 14.02 -7.67
CA THR A 72 -9.30 15.06 -7.80
C THR A 72 -9.61 15.78 -6.48
N LEU A 73 -9.22 15.18 -5.35
CA LEU A 73 -9.41 15.75 -4.02
C LEU A 73 -8.12 16.42 -3.55
N GLU A 74 -8.24 17.61 -2.96
CA GLU A 74 -7.13 18.23 -2.25
C GLU A 74 -6.87 17.55 -0.90
N ASP A 75 -5.68 17.71 -0.35
CA ASP A 75 -5.27 17.03 0.89
C ASP A 75 -6.24 17.27 2.06
N ALA A 76 -6.79 18.48 2.20
CA ALA A 76 -7.78 18.77 3.23
C ALA A 76 -9.07 17.94 3.05
N GLN A 77 -9.53 17.78 1.80
CA GLN A 77 -10.72 16.99 1.48
C GLN A 77 -10.47 15.50 1.64
N LYS A 78 -9.27 15.03 1.24
CA LYS A 78 -8.84 13.64 1.48
C LYS A 78 -8.84 13.32 2.97
N ALA A 79 -8.21 14.17 3.78
CA ALA A 79 -8.14 13.99 5.22
C ALA A 79 -9.53 13.96 5.86
N LEU A 80 -10.45 14.84 5.42
CA LEU A 80 -11.84 14.84 5.87
C LEU A 80 -12.56 13.53 5.51
N ALA A 81 -12.47 13.10 4.26
CA ALA A 81 -13.10 11.86 3.78
C ALA A 81 -12.55 10.62 4.52
N LEU A 82 -11.24 10.54 4.71
CA LEU A 82 -10.58 9.46 5.43
C LEU A 82 -10.99 9.42 6.91
N LYS A 83 -11.05 10.58 7.59
CA LYS A 83 -11.55 10.67 8.97
C LYS A 83 -13.00 10.18 9.07
N ALA A 84 -13.86 10.56 8.12
CA ALA A 84 -15.25 10.10 8.09
C ALA A 84 -15.38 8.59 7.84
N LEU A 85 -14.56 8.02 6.96
CA LEU A 85 -14.52 6.57 6.71
C LEU A 85 -14.02 5.81 7.94
N GLY A 86 -12.97 6.30 8.61
CA GLY A 86 -12.46 5.71 9.85
C GLY A 86 -13.50 5.70 10.97
N ALA A 87 -14.26 6.78 11.13
CA ALA A 87 -15.35 6.87 12.09
C ALA A 87 -16.48 5.87 11.77
N GLN A 88 -16.85 5.73 10.50
CA GLN A 88 -17.85 4.75 10.07
C GLN A 88 -17.38 3.31 10.28
N ALA A 89 -16.11 3.01 9.97
CA ALA A 89 -15.51 1.70 10.22
C ALA A 89 -15.49 1.36 11.72
N ALA A 90 -15.20 2.36 12.58
CA ALA A 90 -15.27 2.20 14.03
C ALA A 90 -16.70 1.91 14.51
N ALA A 91 -17.68 2.70 14.05
CA ALA A 91 -19.08 2.53 14.39
C ALA A 91 -19.66 1.18 13.92
N ALA A 92 -19.17 0.67 12.79
CA ALA A 92 -19.51 -0.65 12.27
C ALA A 92 -18.79 -1.80 13.02
N GLY A 93 -17.90 -1.51 13.97
CA GLY A 93 -17.10 -2.52 14.66
C GLY A 93 -16.06 -3.20 13.76
N CYS A 94 -15.69 -2.54 12.66
CA CYS A 94 -14.75 -3.07 11.65
C CYS A 94 -13.29 -2.79 11.97
N LEU A 95 -12.99 -2.06 13.04
CA LEU A 95 -11.63 -1.85 13.52
C LEU A 95 -11.26 -2.90 14.57
N LEU A 96 -10.02 -3.35 14.53
CA LEU A 96 -9.40 -4.12 15.60
C LEU A 96 -9.29 -3.22 16.86
N PRO A 97 -9.58 -3.76 18.05
CA PRO A 97 -9.31 -3.06 19.29
C PRO A 97 -7.80 -2.81 19.42
N GLU A 98 -7.43 -1.65 19.96
CA GLU A 98 -6.03 -1.34 20.29
C GLU A 98 -5.52 -2.15 21.47
#